data_AF-A0A2D7X0L0-F1
#
_entry.id   AF-A0A2D7X0L0-F1
#
_cell.length_a   1.000
_cell.length_b   1.000
_cell.length_c   1.000
_cell.angle_alpha   90.00
_cell.angle_beta   90.00
_cell.angle_gamma   90.00
#
_symmetry.space_group_name_H-M   'P 1'
#
loop_
_entity.id
_entity.type
_entity.pdbx_description
1 polymer ?
#
loop_
_entity_poly.entity_id
_entity_poly.type
_entity_poly.pdbx_seq_one_letter_code
_entity_poly.pdbx_strand_id
1 'polypeptide(L)'
;MTNKTAMLPDSFLLLLEKEEKRRQQREDAGLPALTILIDAAQSGGGQARHIRRFLLGLYNASRWPFELNRLRALDTELQQAAVQVLELDWNGREIHTYVPGGDQLFQAWWERESKA
;
A
#
# COMPACT_ATOMS: atom_id res chain seq x y z
N MET A 1 17.23 43.97 12.95
CA MET A 1 16.98 42.82 12.07
C MET A 1 16.12 41.84 12.86
N THR A 2 14.79 41.95 12.74
CA THR A 2 13.85 41.07 13.44
C THR A 2 14.01 39.66 12.90
N ASN A 3 14.34 38.75 13.80
CA ASN A 3 14.53 37.33 13.55
C ASN A 3 13.22 36.78 12.97
N LYS A 4 13.22 36.49 11.66
CA LYS A 4 12.08 35.95 10.92
C LYS A 4 11.95 34.43 11.10
N THR A 5 12.41 33.88 12.23
CA THR A 5 11.89 32.61 12.74
C THR A 5 10.51 32.91 13.32
N ALA A 6 9.55 33.21 12.45
CA ALA A 6 8.15 33.18 12.84
C ALA A 6 7.87 31.73 13.22
N MET A 7 7.74 31.46 14.52
CA MET A 7 7.18 30.20 15.00
C MET A 7 5.92 29.92 14.21
N LEU A 8 5.83 28.72 13.65
CA LEU A 8 4.60 28.25 13.04
C LEU A 8 3.47 28.39 14.07
N PRO A 9 2.25 28.79 13.67
CA PRO A 9 1.13 28.84 14.60
C PRO A 9 0.95 27.48 15.29
N ASP A 10 0.60 27.47 16.59
CA ASP A 10 0.38 26.22 17.34
C ASP A 10 -0.61 25.28 16.66
N SER A 11 -1.63 25.84 15.98
CA SER A 11 -2.59 25.08 15.18
C SER A 11 -1.94 24.30 14.03
N PHE A 12 -0.90 24.85 13.40
CA PHE A 12 -0.16 24.18 12.33
C PHE A 12 0.75 23.07 12.89
N LEU A 13 1.43 23.31 14.01
CA LEU A 13 2.22 22.27 14.68
C LEU A 13 1.35 21.07 15.08
N LEU A 14 0.18 21.33 15.66
CA LEU A 14 -0.81 20.29 16.02
C LEU A 14 -1.32 19.51 14.79
N LEU A 15 -1.46 20.16 13.63
CA LEU A 15 -1.84 19.48 12.39
C LEU A 15 -0.71 18.55 11.92
N LEU A 16 0.54 19.01 11.94
CA LEU A 16 1.69 18.18 11.58
C LEU A 16 1.84 16.96 12.49
N GLU A 17 1.69 17.13 13.80
CA GLU A 17 1.72 16.03 14.77
C GLU A 17 0.60 15.02 14.52
N LYS A 18 -0.61 15.49 14.19
CA LYS A 18 -1.74 14.61 13.86
C LYS A 18 -1.48 13.82 12.57
N GLU A 19 -0.95 14.46 11.54
CA GLU A 19 -0.61 13.78 10.28
C GLU A 19 0.53 12.77 10.47
N GLU A 20 1.54 13.10 11.28
CA GLU A 20 2.61 12.16 11.61
C GLU A 20 2.08 10.94 12.37
N LYS A 21 1.20 11.16 13.35
CA LYS A 21 0.54 10.07 14.06
C LYS A 21 -0.28 9.18 13.13
N ARG A 22 -1.00 9.78 12.17
CA ARG A 22 -1.76 9.01 11.15
C ARG A 22 -0.84 8.21 10.26
N ARG A 23 0.29 8.78 9.82
CA ARG A 23 1.31 8.07 9.04
C ARG A 23 1.81 6.85 9.81
N GLN A 24 2.21 7.03 11.06
CA GLN A 24 2.70 5.95 11.91
C GLN A 24 1.64 4.84 12.08
N GLN A 25 0.40 5.22 12.38
CA GLN A 25 -0.70 4.24 12.54
C GLN A 25 -0.94 3.40 11.27
N ARG A 26 -0.83 4.01 10.09
CA ARG A 26 -0.95 3.32 8.81
C ARG A 26 0.23 2.39 8.55
N GLU A 27 1.45 2.76 8.96
CA GLU A 27 2.61 1.88 8.87
C GLU A 27 2.51 0.69 9.82
N ASP A 28 2.09 0.93 11.08
CA ASP A 28 1.92 -0.10 12.10
C ASP A 28 0.95 -1.20 11.67
N ALA A 29 -0.15 -0.84 10.99
CA ALA A 29 -1.13 -1.79 10.46
C ALA A 29 -0.77 -2.31 9.06
N GLY A 30 -0.26 -1.43 8.20
CA GLY A 30 -0.05 -1.69 6.78
C GLY A 30 1.15 -2.57 6.47
N LEU A 31 2.24 -2.48 7.23
CA LEU A 31 3.44 -3.30 6.97
C LEU A 31 3.21 -4.79 7.24
N PRO A 32 2.58 -5.20 8.37
CA PRO A 32 2.17 -6.59 8.55
C PRO A 32 1.18 -7.06 7.46
N ALA A 33 0.19 -6.23 7.11
CA ALA A 33 -0.77 -6.55 6.07
C ALA A 33 -0.14 -6.74 4.70
N LEU A 34 0.84 -5.90 4.35
CA LEU A 34 1.60 -6.01 3.11
C LEU A 34 2.32 -7.36 3.04
N THR A 35 2.90 -7.81 4.16
CA THR A 35 3.57 -9.12 4.26
C THR A 35 2.57 -10.25 4.00
N ILE A 36 1.39 -10.21 4.65
CA ILE A 36 0.31 -11.18 4.43
C ILE A 36 -0.09 -11.26 2.96
N LEU A 37 -0.28 -10.10 2.31
CA LEU A 37 -0.65 -10.07 0.89
C LEU A 37 0.47 -10.59 -0.01
N ILE A 38 1.73 -10.28 0.28
CA ILE A 38 2.87 -10.79 -0.50
C ILE A 38 2.93 -12.32 -0.42
N ASP A 39 2.83 -12.89 0.78
CA ASP A 39 2.85 -14.33 0.98
C ASP A 39 1.70 -15.02 0.25
N ALA A 40 0.49 -14.46 0.38
CA ALA A 40 -0.69 -14.96 -0.34
C ALA A 40 -0.58 -14.77 -1.86
N ALA A 41 0.07 -13.71 -2.34
CA ALA A 41 0.31 -13.47 -3.77
C ALA A 41 1.38 -14.41 -4.37
N GLN A 42 2.31 -14.90 -3.56
CA GLN A 42 3.28 -15.92 -3.98
C GLN A 42 2.63 -17.30 -4.10
N SER A 43 1.60 -17.58 -3.30
CA SER A 43 0.84 -18.82 -3.38
C SER A 43 0.20 -19.01 -4.78
N GLY A 44 -0.01 -20.28 -5.17
CA GLY A 44 -0.78 -20.59 -6.37
C GLY A 44 -2.28 -20.39 -6.14
N GLY A 45 -3.07 -20.20 -7.21
CA GLY A 45 -4.54 -20.22 -7.15
C GLY A 45 -5.24 -18.89 -7.50
N GLY A 46 -6.57 -18.89 -7.38
CA GLY A 46 -7.44 -17.79 -7.80
C GLY A 46 -7.29 -16.52 -6.96
N GLN A 47 -7.24 -16.65 -5.63
CA GLN A 47 -7.08 -15.51 -4.71
C GLN A 47 -5.73 -14.81 -4.92
N ALA A 48 -4.64 -15.59 -5.08
CA ALA A 48 -3.32 -15.04 -5.36
C ALA A 48 -3.29 -14.14 -6.60
N ARG A 49 -4.07 -14.48 -7.65
CA ARG A 49 -4.23 -13.63 -8.83
C ARG A 49 -4.92 -12.31 -8.48
N HIS A 50 -5.98 -12.34 -7.67
CA HIS A 50 -6.67 -11.13 -7.23
C HIS A 50 -5.76 -10.21 -6.42
N ILE A 51 -4.92 -10.77 -5.55
CA ILE A 51 -3.96 -10.01 -4.74
C ILE A 51 -2.85 -9.41 -5.60
N ARG A 52 -2.26 -10.17 -6.54
CA ARG A 52 -1.29 -9.61 -7.49
C ARG A 52 -1.89 -8.46 -8.30
N ARG A 53 -3.13 -8.59 -8.78
CA ARG A 53 -3.84 -7.52 -9.48
C ARG A 53 -4.08 -6.30 -8.60
N PHE A 54 -4.40 -6.49 -7.32
CA PHE A 54 -4.53 -5.40 -6.36
C PHE A 54 -3.20 -4.65 -6.16
N LEU A 55 -2.13 -5.37 -5.84
CA LEU A 55 -0.80 -4.79 -5.61
C LEU A 55 -0.26 -4.11 -6.88
N LEU A 56 -0.41 -4.73 -8.05
CA LEU A 56 -0.04 -4.12 -9.33
C LEU A 56 -0.87 -2.87 -9.65
N GLY A 57 -2.12 -2.80 -9.20
CA GLY A 57 -2.96 -1.60 -9.33
C GLY A 57 -2.46 -0.43 -8.51
N LEU A 58 -1.94 -0.67 -7.30
CA LEU A 58 -1.25 0.34 -6.51
C LEU A 58 0.07 0.77 -7.17
N TYR A 59 0.82 -0.18 -7.73
CA TYR A 59 2.07 0.08 -8.43
C TYR A 59 1.90 0.86 -9.73
N ASN A 60 0.88 0.53 -10.53
CA ASN A 60 0.63 1.15 -11.81
C ASN A 60 -0.83 0.95 -12.25
N ALA A 61 -1.72 1.83 -11.79
CA ALA A 61 -3.15 1.74 -12.08
C ALA A 61 -3.50 1.90 -13.58
N SER A 62 -2.67 2.61 -14.36
CA SER A 62 -2.95 2.83 -15.79
C SER A 62 -2.80 1.55 -16.61
N ARG A 63 -1.84 0.69 -16.27
CA ARG A 63 -1.70 -0.65 -16.86
C ARG A 63 -2.57 -1.69 -16.18
N TRP A 64 -2.70 -1.60 -14.85
CA TRP A 64 -3.39 -2.59 -14.03
C TRP A 64 -4.58 -1.97 -13.31
N PRO A 65 -5.64 -1.58 -14.05
CA PRO A 65 -6.85 -1.13 -13.39
C PRO A 65 -7.38 -2.26 -12.50
N PHE A 66 -7.90 -1.89 -11.33
CA PHE A 66 -8.35 -2.86 -10.34
C PHE A 66 -9.87 -2.78 -10.13
N GLU A 67 -10.54 -3.90 -10.38
CA GLU A 67 -11.99 -4.03 -10.25
C GLU A 67 -12.38 -4.49 -8.84
N LEU A 68 -13.28 -3.77 -8.17
CA LEU A 68 -13.66 -4.01 -6.77
C LEU A 68 -14.28 -5.40 -6.51
N ASN A 69 -14.82 -6.06 -7.53
CA ASN A 69 -15.29 -7.44 -7.42
C ASN A 69 -14.17 -8.43 -7.06
N ARG A 70 -12.90 -8.11 -7.35
CA ARG A 70 -11.74 -8.91 -6.96
C ARG A 70 -11.53 -8.90 -5.45
N LEU A 71 -11.78 -7.78 -4.76
CA LEU A 71 -11.73 -7.74 -3.29
C LEU A 71 -12.81 -8.64 -2.69
N ARG A 72 -14.03 -8.58 -3.23
CA ARG A 72 -15.16 -9.41 -2.77
C ARG A 72 -14.89 -10.92 -2.89
N ALA A 73 -13.97 -11.33 -3.77
CA ALA A 73 -13.62 -12.74 -3.98
C ALA A 73 -12.53 -13.25 -3.00
N LEU A 74 -11.94 -12.37 -2.19
CA LEU A 74 -10.93 -12.74 -1.20
C LEU A 74 -11.58 -13.21 0.10
N ASP A 75 -10.88 -14.06 0.84
CA ASP A 75 -11.20 -14.38 2.23
C ASP A 75 -11.11 -13.13 3.11
N THR A 76 -11.88 -13.09 4.20
CA THR A 76 -12.03 -11.90 5.07
C THR A 76 -10.70 -11.31 5.55
N GLU A 77 -9.73 -12.16 5.89
CA GLU A 77 -8.41 -11.73 6.34
C GLU A 77 -7.66 -10.97 5.23
N LEU A 78 -7.71 -11.47 4.00
CA LEU A 78 -7.08 -10.85 2.84
C LEU A 78 -7.80 -9.57 2.40
N GLN A 79 -9.11 -9.49 2.58
CA GLN A 79 -9.87 -8.25 2.37
C GLN A 79 -9.41 -7.16 3.35
N GLN A 80 -9.27 -7.50 4.63
CA GLN A 80 -8.80 -6.56 5.66
C GLN A 80 -7.36 -6.12 5.39
N ALA A 81 -6.49 -7.06 5.05
CA ALA A 81 -5.10 -6.75 4.68
C ALA A 81 -5.04 -5.82 3.46
N ALA A 82 -5.88 -6.01 2.43
CA ALA A 82 -5.95 -5.12 1.28
C ALA A 82 -6.35 -3.68 1.66
N VAL A 83 -7.29 -3.49 2.59
CA VAL A 83 -7.67 -2.16 3.07
C VAL A 83 -6.51 -1.51 3.84
N GLN A 84 -5.84 -2.25 4.73
CA GLN A 84 -4.70 -1.73 5.49
C GLN A 84 -3.52 -1.34 4.58
N VAL A 85 -3.28 -2.11 3.51
CA VAL A 85 -2.27 -1.78 2.50
C VAL A 85 -2.66 -0.56 1.65
N LEU A 86 -3.94 -0.39 1.34
CA LEU A 86 -4.42 0.82 0.68
C LEU A 86 -4.23 2.06 1.56
N GLU A 87 -4.48 1.94 2.87
CA GLU A 87 -4.21 3.02 3.82
C GLU A 87 -2.72 3.32 3.95
N LEU A 88 -1.85 2.31 3.90
CA LEU A 88 -0.39 2.47 3.86
C LEU A 88 0.06 3.29 2.63
N ASP A 89 -0.47 2.99 1.45
CA ASP A 89 -0.14 3.69 0.20
C ASP A 89 -0.46 5.20 0.26
N TRP A 90 -1.46 5.60 1.05
CA TRP A 90 -1.79 7.01 1.30
C TRP A 90 -0.71 7.79 2.05
N ASN A 91 0.33 7.14 2.57
CA ASN A 91 1.49 7.83 3.15
C ASN A 91 2.38 8.50 2.09
N GLY A 92 2.06 8.37 0.80
CA GLY A 92 2.79 9.03 -0.29
C GLY A 92 4.11 8.34 -0.63
N ARG A 93 4.28 7.09 -0.20
CA ARG A 93 5.40 6.22 -0.54
C ARG A 93 4.86 5.03 -1.32
N GLU A 94 5.43 4.78 -2.49
CA GLU A 94 4.98 3.70 -3.36
C GLU A 94 5.14 2.34 -2.69
N ILE A 95 4.09 1.52 -2.74
CA ILE A 95 3.98 0.31 -1.90
C ILE A 95 5.16 -0.66 -2.03
N HIS A 96 5.69 -0.85 -3.24
CA HIS A 96 6.81 -1.75 -3.51
C HIS A 96 8.10 -1.31 -2.79
N THR A 97 8.27 -0.02 -2.50
CA THR A 97 9.47 0.50 -1.83
C THR A 97 9.53 0.14 -0.35
N TYR A 98 8.42 -0.28 0.26
CA TYR A 98 8.41 -0.82 1.63
C TYR A 98 8.99 -2.24 1.71
N VAL A 99 9.18 -2.91 0.58
CA VAL A 99 9.62 -4.30 0.49
C VAL A 99 11.08 -4.35 0.02
N PRO A 100 11.99 -5.03 0.74
CA PRO A 100 13.32 -5.31 0.22
C PRO A 100 13.23 -6.11 -1.11
N GLY A 101 13.78 -5.54 -2.18
CA GLY A 101 13.68 -6.14 -3.53
C GLY A 101 12.28 -6.00 -4.17
N GLY A 102 11.49 -5.03 -3.72
CA GLY A 102 10.12 -4.82 -4.18
C GLY A 102 10.01 -4.55 -5.68
N ASP A 103 10.96 -3.83 -6.28
CA ASP A 103 11.00 -3.61 -7.73
C ASP A 103 10.99 -4.92 -8.51
N GLN A 104 11.89 -5.85 -8.14
CA GLN A 104 12.02 -7.14 -8.81
C GLN A 104 10.78 -8.00 -8.57
N LEU A 105 10.22 -7.97 -7.35
CA LEU A 105 9.02 -8.72 -7.00
C LEU A 105 7.81 -8.27 -7.84
N PHE A 106 7.57 -6.96 -7.91
CA PHE A 106 6.43 -6.41 -8.65
C PHE A 106 6.60 -6.59 -10.14
N GLN A 107 7.81 -6.44 -10.67
CA GLN A 107 8.11 -6.72 -12.08
C GLN A 107 7.87 -8.21 -12.41
N ALA A 108 8.24 -9.14 -11.54
CA ALA A 108 7.97 -10.56 -11.75
C ALA A 108 6.45 -10.85 -11.79
N TRP A 109 5.65 -10.20 -10.94
CA TRP A 109 4.20 -10.31 -11.01
C TRP A 109 3.59 -9.66 -12.25
N TRP A 110 4.12 -8.52 -12.68
CA TRP A 110 3.72 -7.87 -13.92
C TRP A 110 3.87 -8.82 -15.10
N GLU A 111 5.03 -9.47 -15.23
CA GLU A 111 5.32 -10.41 -16.31
C GLU A 111 4.43 -11.65 -16.23
N ARG A 112 4.21 -12.18 -15.02
CA ARG A 112 3.33 -13.33 -14.79
C ARG A 112 1.89 -13.03 -15.20
N GLU A 113 1.34 -11.92 -14.74
CA GLU A 113 -0.06 -11.57 -14.97
C GLU A 113 -0.31 -11.01 -16.37
N SER A 114 0.73 -10.63 -17.11
CA SER A 114 0.62 -10.20 -18.51
C SER A 114 0.41 -11.37 -19.47
N LYS A 115 0.71 -12.59 -19.02
CA LYS A 115 0.60 -13.83 -19.80
C LYS A 115 -0.69 -14.62 -19.51
N ALA A 116 -1.49 -14.18 -18.53
CA ALA A 116 -2.64 -14.90 -17.97
C ALA A 116 -3.95 -14.13 -18.17
#